data_AF-A0A1D2RBX4-F1
#
_entry.id   AF-A0A1D2RBX4-F1
#
_cell.length_a   1.000
_cell.length_b   1.000
_cell.length_c   1.000
_cell.angle_alpha   90.00
_cell.angle_beta   90.00
_cell.angle_gamma   90.00
#
_symmetry.space_group_name_H-M   'P 1'
#
loop_
_entity.id
_entity.type
_entity.pdbx_description
1 polymer ?
#
loop_
_entity_poly.entity_id
_entity_poly.type
_entity_poly.pdbx_seq_one_letter_code
_entity_poly.pdbx_strand_id
1 'polypeptide(L)'
;MDKKIIKKIQHFAELFENIRSKKEAEREEAEKRLFGKVNELNSDELERFSEYYKKPEISDKIVKFHKRTLNKKDKGGVKVLRYNLLQRLHKNEKLTSEIIKIEKQKIKEVVNEHDKNYDPFCRWSNVGILYPFCYYSSNKEIKTFLEKFTDDIITKLGIGRKTDKKTVTFNGSQNQGYDHCWIAIYDSNFKSQRDTNQLYVGFFKDEIVFDIYEHATKKFGTNLKTARRKIPYEEFSESGLIRIVEFFKDKKEEIFKLRNLKKELDETKKEFNKRFRGKKRNNINKKIYSEQSTINSQAQVIKRTNYHHKIYNSTKEFFENNFSKCSYEDSNVDITATKDDKLYLFEIKPFDDPKYTIRSALGQLIEYYYEGNKKADYLCFIGINHLGENKSYFDYVKKIFKDEPFELKYFYVDYDKRGLIEDK
;
A
#
# COMPACT_ATOMS: atom_id res chain seq x y z
N MET A 1 -18.55 6.44 -24.45
CA MET A 1 -17.17 6.32 -23.93
C MET A 1 -16.14 6.50 -25.04
N ASP A 2 -15.04 7.22 -24.82
CA ASP A 2 -14.02 7.48 -25.85
C ASP A 2 -13.05 6.28 -25.98
N LYS A 3 -13.16 5.50 -27.07
CA LYS A 3 -12.29 4.33 -27.30
C LYS A 3 -10.83 4.71 -27.60
N LYS A 4 -10.59 5.91 -28.12
CA LYS A 4 -9.24 6.36 -28.49
C LYS A 4 -8.39 6.59 -27.24
N ILE A 5 -8.96 7.24 -26.23
CA ILE A 5 -8.25 7.47 -24.96
C ILE A 5 -8.01 6.17 -24.19
N ILE A 6 -8.92 5.20 -24.27
CA ILE A 6 -8.74 3.88 -23.66
C ILE A 6 -7.57 3.13 -24.28
N LYS A 7 -7.52 3.03 -25.62
CA LYS A 7 -6.36 2.43 -26.32
C LYS A 7 -5.05 3.13 -25.98
N LYS A 8 -5.09 4.45 -25.79
CA LYS A 8 -3.93 5.23 -25.38
C LYS A 8 -3.49 4.90 -23.94
N ILE A 9 -4.42 4.71 -23.00
CA ILE A 9 -4.11 4.26 -21.64
C ILE A 9 -3.48 2.87 -21.65
N GLN A 10 -4.08 1.92 -22.40
CA GLN A 10 -3.55 0.57 -22.58
C GLN A 10 -2.11 0.61 -23.13
N HIS A 11 -1.87 1.38 -24.20
CA HIS A 11 -0.53 1.56 -24.76
C HIS A 11 0.49 2.08 -23.75
N PHE A 12 0.13 3.05 -22.88
CA PHE A 12 1.04 3.52 -21.85
C PHE A 12 1.28 2.49 -20.74
N ALA A 13 0.26 1.73 -20.38
CA ALA A 13 0.40 0.65 -19.42
C ALA A 13 1.36 -0.44 -19.95
N GLU A 14 1.26 -0.80 -21.23
CA GLU A 14 2.21 -1.68 -21.93
C GLU A 14 3.63 -1.10 -21.96
N LEU A 15 3.77 0.17 -22.36
CA LEU A 15 5.06 0.85 -22.45
C LEU A 15 5.78 0.87 -21.09
N PHE A 16 5.03 1.00 -20.00
CA PHE A 16 5.55 1.11 -18.65
C PHE A 16 5.59 -0.21 -17.86
N GLU A 17 5.16 -1.30 -18.49
CA GLU A 17 5.24 -2.64 -17.92
C GLU A 17 6.69 -2.96 -17.52
N ASN A 18 6.86 -3.59 -16.37
CA ASN A 18 8.14 -4.07 -15.84
C ASN A 18 9.22 -3.00 -15.55
N ILE A 19 8.93 -1.70 -15.70
CA ILE A 19 9.85 -0.62 -15.31
C ILE A 19 10.36 -0.76 -13.87
N ARG A 20 9.50 -1.26 -12.98
CA ARG A 20 9.79 -1.48 -11.55
C ARG A 20 10.06 -2.94 -11.20
N SER A 21 10.27 -3.80 -12.20
CA SER A 21 10.58 -5.20 -11.94
C SER A 21 11.83 -5.32 -11.06
N LYS A 22 11.86 -6.33 -10.20
CA LYS A 22 13.08 -6.69 -9.46
C LYS A 22 14.07 -7.44 -10.35
N LYS A 23 13.62 -8.01 -11.47
CA LYS A 23 14.47 -8.73 -12.40
C LYS A 23 15.15 -7.73 -13.32
N GLU A 24 16.47 -7.85 -13.43
CA GLU A 24 17.30 -6.93 -14.21
C GLU A 24 16.96 -6.94 -15.69
N ALA A 25 16.89 -8.12 -16.30
CA ALA A 25 16.54 -8.28 -17.71
C ALA A 25 15.20 -7.63 -18.09
N GLU A 26 14.19 -7.73 -17.22
CA GLU A 26 12.87 -7.12 -17.44
C GLU A 26 12.93 -5.58 -17.39
N ARG A 27 13.78 -5.02 -16.52
CA ARG A 27 14.03 -3.57 -16.46
C ARG A 27 14.83 -3.06 -17.65
N GLU A 28 15.86 -3.79 -18.07
CA GLU A 28 16.65 -3.44 -19.25
C GLU A 28 15.78 -3.41 -20.51
N GLU A 29 14.89 -4.39 -20.65
CA GLU A 29 13.95 -4.43 -21.76
C GLU A 29 12.95 -3.26 -21.72
N ALA A 30 12.44 -2.92 -20.53
CA ALA A 30 11.63 -1.72 -20.35
C ALA A 30 12.39 -0.43 -20.70
N GLU A 31 13.66 -0.34 -20.30
CA GLU A 31 14.53 0.80 -20.64
C GLU A 31 14.75 0.91 -22.15
N LYS A 32 15.02 -0.20 -22.86
CA LYS A 32 15.14 -0.23 -24.32
C LYS A 32 13.87 0.28 -25.02
N ARG A 33 12.68 -0.17 -24.59
CA ARG A 33 11.40 0.32 -25.12
C ARG A 33 11.26 1.84 -24.97
N LEU A 34 11.63 2.37 -23.81
CA LEU A 34 11.59 3.83 -23.58
C LEU A 34 12.58 4.58 -24.46
N PHE A 35 13.81 4.07 -24.65
CA PHE A 35 14.75 4.68 -25.58
C PHE A 35 14.23 4.69 -27.01
N GLY A 36 13.68 3.57 -27.49
CA GLY A 36 13.03 3.48 -28.80
C GLY A 36 11.98 4.57 -28.95
N LYS A 37 11.04 4.64 -27.99
CA LYS A 37 9.95 5.62 -28.03
C LYS A 37 10.44 7.08 -27.99
N VAL A 38 11.44 7.39 -27.18
CA VAL A 38 11.98 8.76 -27.06
C VAL A 38 12.75 9.18 -28.30
N ASN A 39 13.46 8.25 -28.94
CA ASN A 39 14.20 8.51 -30.18
C ASN A 39 13.30 8.63 -31.43
N GLU A 40 12.02 8.26 -31.30
CA GLU A 40 10.99 8.38 -32.35
C GLU A 40 10.13 9.64 -32.21
N LEU A 41 10.40 10.50 -31.23
CA LEU A 41 9.63 11.75 -31.06
C LEU A 41 9.79 12.66 -32.28
N ASN A 42 8.67 13.17 -32.78
CA ASN A 42 8.68 14.12 -33.90
C ASN A 42 8.94 15.56 -33.44
N SER A 43 9.18 16.47 -34.39
CA SER A 43 9.46 17.88 -34.14
C SER A 43 8.41 18.57 -33.26
N ASP A 44 7.12 18.29 -33.47
CA ASP A 44 6.03 18.92 -32.72
C ASP A 44 6.01 18.44 -31.26
N GLU A 45 6.32 17.17 -31.02
CA GLU A 45 6.46 16.62 -29.68
C GLU A 45 7.66 17.25 -28.96
N LEU A 46 8.81 17.33 -29.64
CA LEU A 46 10.03 17.95 -29.11
C LEU A 46 9.82 19.43 -28.77
N GLU A 47 9.07 20.17 -29.60
CA GLU A 47 8.79 21.60 -29.34
C GLU A 47 7.89 21.78 -28.11
N ARG A 48 6.84 20.95 -27.97
CA ARG A 48 6.01 20.94 -26.75
C ARG A 48 6.83 20.62 -25.50
N PHE A 49 7.86 19.78 -25.62
CA PHE A 49 8.80 19.54 -24.52
C PHE A 49 9.69 20.74 -24.24
N SER A 50 10.13 21.48 -25.26
CA SER A 50 10.95 22.70 -25.12
C SER A 50 10.20 23.76 -24.32
N GLU A 51 8.92 23.96 -24.63
CA GLU A 51 8.04 24.90 -23.91
C GLU A 51 7.89 24.52 -22.44
N TYR A 52 7.82 23.22 -22.12
CA TYR A 52 7.70 22.74 -20.74
C TYR A 52 9.01 22.86 -19.97
N TYR A 53 10.12 22.47 -20.58
CA TYR A 53 11.42 22.41 -19.92
C TYR A 53 12.21 23.71 -19.96
N LYS A 54 11.65 24.81 -20.52
CA LYS A 54 12.23 26.16 -20.69
C LYS A 54 13.65 26.29 -20.16
N LYS A 55 14.62 26.56 -21.06
CA LYS A 55 16.06 26.64 -20.77
C LYS A 55 16.29 27.05 -19.31
N PRO A 56 16.64 26.09 -18.44
CA PRO A 56 16.95 26.44 -17.07
C PRO A 56 18.14 27.40 -17.13
N GLU A 57 18.04 28.57 -16.49
CA GLU A 57 19.24 29.35 -16.19
C GLU A 57 20.14 28.48 -15.32
N ILE A 58 21.14 27.87 -15.96
CA ILE A 58 22.20 27.11 -15.29
C ILE A 58 22.95 28.07 -14.33
N SER A 59 22.99 29.37 -14.67
CA SER A 59 23.68 30.42 -13.94
C SER A 59 22.98 30.79 -12.63
N ASP A 60 23.78 30.84 -11.57
CA ASP A 60 23.48 31.38 -10.24
C ASP A 60 22.35 30.74 -9.43
N LYS A 61 21.26 30.27 -10.04
CA LYS A 61 20.10 29.72 -9.31
C LYS A 61 20.36 28.32 -8.79
N ILE A 62 20.97 27.39 -9.53
CA ILE A 62 21.29 26.05 -8.97
C ILE A 62 22.23 26.18 -7.76
N VAL A 63 23.17 27.12 -7.84
CA VAL A 63 24.19 27.43 -6.82
C VAL A 63 23.62 28.23 -5.63
N LYS A 64 22.84 29.32 -5.85
CA LYS A 64 22.17 30.09 -4.79
C LYS A 64 21.03 29.33 -4.13
N PHE A 65 20.31 28.49 -4.88
CA PHE A 65 19.22 27.67 -4.35
C PHE A 65 19.78 26.54 -3.48
N HIS A 66 20.92 25.93 -3.83
CA HIS A 66 21.66 25.01 -2.94
C HIS A 66 22.03 25.65 -1.60
N LYS A 67 22.57 26.88 -1.60
CA LYS A 67 22.95 27.57 -0.35
C LYS A 67 21.76 27.95 0.55
N ARG A 68 20.57 28.22 0.01
CA ARG A 68 19.37 28.59 0.80
C ARG A 68 18.47 27.40 1.18
N THR A 69 18.64 26.23 0.58
CA THR A 69 17.74 25.08 0.76
C THR A 69 18.43 23.76 1.10
N LEU A 70 19.40 23.79 2.02
CA LEU A 70 19.84 22.58 2.74
C LEU A 70 18.67 21.78 3.38
N ASN A 71 17.48 22.38 3.49
CA ASN A 71 16.26 21.73 3.97
C ASN A 71 15.21 21.35 2.88
N LYS A 72 15.42 21.62 1.58
CA LYS A 72 14.46 21.20 0.53
C LYS A 72 15.15 20.40 -0.58
N LYS A 73 14.76 19.11 -0.63
CA LYS A 73 15.08 18.07 -1.63
C LYS A 73 14.73 18.50 -3.07
N ASP A 74 15.45 19.44 -3.68
CA ASP A 74 15.02 20.00 -4.97
C ASP A 74 15.73 19.50 -6.23
N LYS A 75 14.91 19.37 -7.27
CA LYS A 75 15.05 18.54 -8.48
C LYS A 75 15.86 19.19 -9.61
N GLY A 76 16.74 20.13 -9.30
CA GLY A 76 17.41 21.00 -10.28
C GLY A 76 18.21 20.22 -11.33
N GLY A 77 19.08 19.31 -10.90
CA GLY A 77 19.95 18.53 -11.80
C GLY A 77 19.18 17.68 -12.81
N VAL A 78 18.05 17.10 -12.42
CA VAL A 78 17.20 16.29 -13.32
C VAL A 78 16.51 17.14 -14.38
N LYS A 79 16.07 18.35 -14.02
CA LYS A 79 15.48 19.26 -15.01
C LYS A 79 16.51 19.69 -16.06
N VAL A 80 17.74 20.00 -15.62
CA VAL A 80 18.86 20.32 -16.52
C VAL A 80 19.20 19.13 -17.41
N LEU A 81 19.33 17.93 -16.83
CA LEU A 81 19.59 16.71 -17.60
C LEU A 81 18.56 16.51 -18.70
N ARG A 82 17.26 16.58 -18.38
CA ARG A 82 16.20 16.44 -19.40
C ARG A 82 16.26 17.54 -20.45
N TYR A 83 16.57 18.77 -20.08
CA TYR A 83 16.77 19.84 -21.07
C TYR A 83 17.93 19.52 -22.02
N ASN A 84 19.08 19.07 -21.51
CA ASN A 84 20.23 18.70 -22.34
C ASN A 84 19.90 17.53 -23.29
N LEU A 85 19.22 16.50 -22.78
CA LEU A 85 18.78 15.38 -23.61
C LEU A 85 17.81 15.82 -24.71
N LEU A 86 16.91 16.76 -24.40
CA LEU A 86 16.00 17.34 -25.38
C LEU A 86 16.76 18.11 -26.48
N GLN A 87 17.79 18.87 -26.14
CA GLN A 87 18.62 19.57 -27.14
C GLN A 87 19.35 18.62 -28.08
N ARG A 88 19.75 17.43 -27.59
CA ARG A 88 20.33 16.38 -28.43
C ARG A 88 19.30 15.78 -29.38
N LEU A 89 18.09 15.52 -28.90
CA LEU A 89 16.98 15.06 -29.75
C LEU A 89 16.65 16.05 -30.87
N HIS A 90 16.65 17.36 -30.59
CA HIS A 90 16.49 18.41 -31.63
C HIS A 90 17.58 18.40 -32.71
N LYS A 91 18.77 17.87 -32.39
CA LYS A 91 19.88 17.67 -33.33
C LYS A 91 19.83 16.32 -34.03
N ASN A 92 18.72 15.59 -33.89
CA ASN A 92 18.54 14.21 -34.38
C ASN A 92 19.56 13.21 -33.80
N GLU A 93 20.13 13.49 -32.63
CA GLU A 93 21.01 12.55 -31.94
C GLU A 93 20.16 11.49 -31.20
N LYS A 94 20.42 10.20 -31.48
CA LYS A 94 19.77 9.10 -30.76
C LYS A 94 20.30 9.01 -29.33
N LEU A 95 19.42 9.11 -28.35
CA LEU A 95 19.74 8.92 -26.95
C LEU A 95 20.04 7.45 -26.64
N THR A 96 21.04 7.24 -25.80
CA THR A 96 21.47 5.94 -25.27
C THR A 96 21.75 6.05 -23.77
N SER A 97 21.88 4.91 -23.07
CA SER A 97 22.26 4.90 -21.64
C SER A 97 23.60 5.58 -21.40
N GLU A 98 24.55 5.47 -22.34
CA GLU A 98 25.85 6.13 -22.26
C GLU A 98 25.75 7.66 -22.39
N ILE A 99 24.89 8.17 -23.29
CA ILE A 99 24.65 9.62 -23.38
C ILE A 99 24.07 10.17 -22.07
N ILE A 100 23.11 9.46 -21.44
CA ILE A 100 22.56 9.87 -20.16
C ILE A 100 23.65 9.86 -19.07
N LYS A 101 24.53 8.85 -19.06
CA LYS A 101 25.64 8.76 -18.11
C LYS A 101 26.62 9.92 -18.27
N ILE A 102 27.01 10.25 -19.50
CA ILE A 102 27.89 11.39 -19.82
C ILE A 102 27.23 12.71 -19.36
N GLU A 103 25.96 12.95 -19.68
CA GLU A 103 25.27 14.18 -19.27
C GLU A 103 25.06 14.26 -17.75
N LYS A 104 24.79 13.14 -17.08
CA LYS A 104 24.77 13.08 -15.61
C LYS A 104 26.13 13.49 -15.03
N GLN A 105 27.23 12.99 -15.60
CA GLN A 105 28.58 13.29 -15.11
C GLN A 105 28.94 14.77 -15.25
N LYS A 106 28.66 15.38 -16.42
CA LYS A 106 28.85 16.83 -16.62
C LYS A 106 28.11 17.68 -15.58
N ILE A 107 26.87 17.31 -15.25
CA ILE A 107 26.08 18.04 -14.26
C ILE A 107 26.63 17.80 -12.84
N LYS A 108 27.09 16.58 -12.54
CA LYS A 108 27.73 16.27 -11.24
C LYS A 108 29.01 17.08 -11.02
N GLU A 109 29.84 17.25 -12.04
CA GLU A 109 31.07 18.03 -11.94
C GLU A 109 30.79 19.48 -11.52
N VAL A 110 29.83 20.13 -12.18
CA VAL A 110 29.38 21.50 -11.83
C VAL A 110 28.81 21.58 -10.41
N VAL A 111 28.12 20.54 -9.96
CA VAL A 111 27.55 20.48 -8.60
C VAL A 111 28.63 20.24 -7.54
N ASN A 112 29.60 19.37 -7.82
CA ASN A 112 30.69 19.01 -6.91
C ASN A 112 31.67 20.17 -6.64
N GLU A 113 31.74 21.16 -7.52
CA GLU A 113 32.44 22.43 -7.26
C GLU A 113 31.87 23.16 -6.02
N HIS A 114 30.63 22.87 -5.63
CA HIS A 114 29.95 23.50 -4.50
C HIS A 114 29.62 22.54 -3.35
N ASP A 115 29.38 21.25 -3.63
CA ASP A 115 29.14 20.22 -2.62
C ASP A 115 29.63 18.84 -3.13
N LYS A 116 30.82 18.43 -2.69
CA LYS A 116 31.50 17.21 -3.16
C LYS A 116 30.76 15.90 -2.84
N ASN A 117 29.82 15.91 -1.89
CA ASN A 117 29.12 14.71 -1.44
C ASN A 117 27.70 14.59 -2.00
N TYR A 118 27.25 15.56 -2.79
CA TYR A 118 25.88 15.61 -3.28
C TYR A 118 25.75 15.03 -4.70
N ASP A 119 25.03 13.91 -4.81
CA ASP A 119 24.61 13.34 -6.10
C ASP A 119 23.14 13.68 -6.40
N PRO A 120 22.84 14.60 -7.34
CA PRO A 120 21.47 14.96 -7.70
C PRO A 120 20.69 13.83 -8.40
N PHE A 121 21.37 12.75 -8.80
CA PHE A 121 20.83 11.63 -9.56
C PHE A 121 20.78 10.32 -8.78
N CYS A 122 21.18 10.28 -7.50
CA CYS A 122 21.23 9.05 -6.69
C CYS A 122 19.91 8.28 -6.61
N ARG A 123 18.77 8.93 -6.89
CA ARG A 123 17.42 8.33 -6.90
C ARG A 123 16.79 8.25 -8.29
N TRP A 124 17.56 8.50 -9.35
CA TRP A 124 17.04 8.63 -10.72
C TRP A 124 17.68 7.60 -11.67
N SER A 125 16.95 6.52 -11.91
CA SER A 125 17.23 5.59 -13.01
C SER A 125 17.01 6.27 -14.37
N ASN A 126 17.58 5.68 -15.43
CA ASN A 126 17.37 6.18 -16.80
C ASN A 126 15.89 6.18 -17.16
N VAL A 127 15.15 5.14 -16.74
CA VAL A 127 13.70 5.10 -16.86
C VAL A 127 13.03 6.32 -16.21
N GLY A 128 13.39 6.65 -14.96
CA GLY A 128 12.84 7.84 -14.29
C GLY A 128 13.18 9.14 -15.01
N ILE A 129 14.33 9.22 -15.68
CA ILE A 129 14.73 10.37 -16.50
C ILE A 129 13.91 10.44 -17.79
N LEU A 130 13.75 9.32 -18.50
CA LEU A 130 13.12 9.25 -19.82
C LEU A 130 11.60 9.28 -19.78
N TYR A 131 11.01 8.75 -18.71
CA TYR A 131 9.57 8.57 -18.55
C TYR A 131 8.72 9.80 -18.96
N PRO A 132 9.05 11.05 -18.55
CA PRO A 132 8.25 12.21 -18.94
C PRO A 132 8.22 12.48 -20.45
N PHE A 133 9.26 12.11 -21.20
CA PHE A 133 9.29 12.26 -22.66
C PHE A 133 8.25 11.36 -23.36
N CYS A 134 7.89 10.24 -22.74
CA CYS A 134 6.90 9.33 -23.33
C CYS A 134 5.46 9.80 -23.07
N TYR A 135 5.19 10.35 -21.88
CA TYR A 135 3.82 10.49 -21.39
C TYR A 135 3.25 11.93 -21.43
N TYR A 136 4.12 12.94 -21.49
CA TYR A 136 3.71 14.34 -21.26
C TYR A 136 2.59 14.82 -22.18
N SER A 137 2.68 14.52 -23.49
CA SER A 137 1.70 14.94 -24.50
C SER A 137 0.29 14.39 -24.23
N SER A 138 0.21 13.24 -23.55
CA SER A 138 -1.04 12.53 -23.29
C SER A 138 -1.58 12.72 -21.87
N ASN A 139 -0.76 13.26 -20.96
CA ASN A 139 -1.12 13.38 -19.55
C ASN A 139 -2.38 14.22 -19.32
N LYS A 140 -2.55 15.32 -20.06
CA LYS A 140 -3.72 16.20 -19.92
C LYS A 140 -5.01 15.47 -20.33
N GLU A 141 -5.00 14.84 -21.50
CA GLU A 141 -6.14 14.09 -22.05
C GLU A 141 -6.55 12.93 -21.13
N ILE A 142 -5.58 12.13 -20.68
CA ILE A 142 -5.84 11.00 -19.76
C ILE A 142 -6.37 11.51 -18.43
N LYS A 143 -5.80 12.59 -17.88
CA LYS A 143 -6.30 13.19 -16.64
C LYS A 143 -7.76 13.64 -16.79
N THR A 144 -8.08 14.35 -17.87
CA THR A 144 -9.44 14.81 -18.16
C THR A 144 -10.40 13.64 -18.33
N PHE A 145 -9.98 12.58 -19.02
CA PHE A 145 -10.77 11.35 -19.14
C PHE A 145 -11.06 10.74 -17.76
N LEU A 146 -10.03 10.52 -16.92
CA LEU A 146 -10.19 9.93 -15.60
C LEU A 146 -11.10 10.79 -14.71
N GLU A 147 -10.98 12.11 -14.77
CA GLU A 147 -11.82 13.04 -14.00
C GLU A 147 -13.29 12.94 -14.40
N LYS A 148 -13.58 12.97 -15.71
CA LYS A 148 -14.93 12.83 -16.26
C LYS A 148 -15.51 11.45 -15.95
N PHE A 149 -14.73 10.39 -16.18
CA PHE A 149 -15.12 9.02 -15.86
C PHE A 149 -15.47 8.86 -14.38
N THR A 150 -14.70 9.48 -13.48
CA THR A 150 -15.01 9.48 -12.05
C THR A 150 -16.30 10.24 -11.73
N ASP A 151 -16.54 11.39 -12.37
CA ASP A 151 -17.77 12.17 -12.19
C ASP A 151 -19.01 11.41 -12.67
N ASP A 152 -18.90 10.68 -13.78
CA ASP A 152 -19.98 9.84 -14.30
C ASP A 152 -20.36 8.75 -13.28
N ILE A 153 -19.37 8.10 -12.66
CA ILE A 153 -19.60 7.11 -11.60
C ILE A 153 -20.29 7.77 -10.38
N ILE A 154 -19.74 8.88 -9.87
CA ILE A 154 -20.29 9.59 -8.70
C ILE A 154 -21.74 10.01 -8.94
N THR A 155 -22.03 10.53 -10.14
CA THR A 155 -23.35 10.99 -10.55
C THR A 155 -24.34 9.82 -10.61
N LYS A 156 -23.98 8.72 -11.29
CA LYS A 156 -24.84 7.53 -11.40
C LYS A 156 -25.08 6.84 -10.05
N LEU A 157 -24.15 6.95 -9.10
CA LEU A 157 -24.31 6.41 -7.74
C LEU A 157 -25.13 7.32 -6.80
N GLY A 158 -25.30 8.60 -7.16
CA GLY A 158 -26.02 9.59 -6.35
C GLY A 158 -25.29 9.98 -5.06
N ILE A 159 -23.94 9.98 -5.05
CA ILE A 159 -23.14 10.17 -3.82
C ILE A 159 -22.35 11.49 -3.76
N GLY A 160 -22.44 12.34 -4.78
CA GLY A 160 -21.54 13.50 -4.97
C GLY A 160 -21.41 14.48 -3.81
N ARG A 161 -22.46 14.72 -3.01
CA ARG A 161 -22.39 15.65 -1.86
C ARG A 161 -21.56 15.12 -0.69
N LYS A 162 -21.33 13.80 -0.62
CA LYS A 162 -20.70 13.11 0.50
C LYS A 162 -19.31 12.58 0.17
N THR A 163 -18.84 12.80 -1.05
CA THR A 163 -17.62 12.17 -1.56
C THR A 163 -16.63 13.19 -2.08
N ASP A 164 -15.36 12.87 -1.95
CA ASP A 164 -14.26 13.49 -2.66
C ASP A 164 -13.60 12.44 -3.57
N LYS A 165 -12.78 12.88 -4.52
CA LYS A 165 -12.14 12.01 -5.49
C LYS A 165 -10.66 12.28 -5.66
N LYS A 166 -9.90 11.22 -5.94
CA LYS A 166 -8.50 11.30 -6.31
C LYS A 166 -8.27 10.62 -7.65
N THR A 167 -7.73 11.36 -8.61
CA THR A 167 -7.24 10.82 -9.87
C THR A 167 -5.71 10.79 -9.84
N VAL A 168 -5.14 9.68 -10.31
CA VAL A 168 -3.69 9.49 -10.42
C VAL A 168 -3.39 8.95 -11.80
N THR A 169 -2.74 9.80 -12.61
CA THR A 169 -2.21 9.39 -13.91
C THR A 169 -0.89 8.64 -13.74
N PHE A 170 -0.34 8.15 -14.85
CA PHE A 170 1.01 7.55 -14.87
C PHE A 170 2.10 8.54 -14.36
N ASN A 171 1.86 9.87 -14.38
CA ASN A 171 2.80 10.88 -13.86
C ASN A 171 2.52 11.35 -12.42
N GLY A 172 1.83 10.54 -11.61
CA GLY A 172 1.64 10.85 -10.19
C GLY A 172 2.98 10.95 -9.44
N SER A 173 3.04 11.76 -8.37
CA SER A 173 4.28 11.97 -7.58
C SER A 173 4.90 10.69 -7.03
N GLN A 174 4.06 9.70 -6.75
CA GLN A 174 4.48 8.34 -6.39
C GLN A 174 4.31 7.35 -7.54
N ASN A 175 3.61 7.73 -8.62
CA ASN A 175 3.21 6.87 -9.72
C ASN A 175 4.18 6.91 -10.93
N GLN A 176 5.24 7.71 -10.88
CA GLN A 176 6.24 7.76 -11.96
C GLN A 176 6.85 6.38 -12.21
N GLY A 177 6.69 5.85 -13.42
CA GLY A 177 7.13 4.51 -13.80
C GLY A 177 6.27 3.38 -13.22
N TYR A 178 5.01 3.64 -12.89
CA TYR A 178 4.00 2.58 -12.77
C TYR A 178 3.35 2.30 -14.11
N ASP A 179 2.88 1.08 -14.26
CA ASP A 179 2.20 0.49 -15.41
C ASP A 179 0.68 0.70 -15.39
N HIS A 180 0.17 1.56 -14.51
CA HIS A 180 -1.26 1.83 -14.43
C HIS A 180 -1.57 3.26 -13.97
N CYS A 181 -2.75 3.74 -14.36
CA CYS A 181 -3.38 4.91 -13.76
C CYS A 181 -4.64 4.47 -12.99
N TRP A 182 -5.12 5.31 -12.07
CA TRP A 182 -6.24 4.92 -11.22
C TRP A 182 -7.03 6.11 -10.68
N ILE A 183 -8.24 5.80 -10.22
CA ILE A 183 -9.14 6.71 -9.54
C ILE A 183 -9.57 6.13 -8.19
N ALA A 184 -9.90 7.01 -7.26
CA ALA A 184 -10.47 6.67 -5.98
C ALA A 184 -11.61 7.64 -5.63
N ILE A 185 -12.75 7.12 -5.18
CA ILE A 185 -13.87 7.88 -4.64
C ILE A 185 -14.01 7.52 -3.16
N TYR A 186 -14.03 8.51 -2.28
CA TYR A 186 -13.99 8.30 -0.83
C TYR A 186 -14.84 9.32 -0.08
N ASP A 187 -15.12 9.09 1.21
CA ASP A 187 -15.89 10.01 2.04
C ASP A 187 -15.16 11.35 2.24
N SER A 188 -15.79 12.46 1.84
CA SER A 188 -15.24 13.82 1.91
C SER A 188 -14.99 14.32 3.34
N ASN A 189 -15.53 13.64 4.36
CA ASN A 189 -15.17 13.92 5.75
C ASN A 189 -13.72 13.56 6.06
N PHE A 190 -13.04 12.78 5.23
CA PHE A 190 -11.64 12.39 5.41
C PHE A 190 -10.68 13.32 4.66
N LYS A 191 -9.49 13.55 5.22
CA LYS A 191 -8.51 14.48 4.64
C LYS A 191 -7.94 13.94 3.33
N SER A 192 -7.85 12.62 3.21
CA SER A 192 -7.38 11.95 2.01
C SER A 192 -8.01 10.57 1.90
N GLN A 193 -7.99 10.01 0.68
CA GLN A 193 -8.40 8.63 0.44
C GLN A 193 -7.70 7.61 1.35
N ARG A 194 -6.50 7.93 1.86
CA ARG A 194 -5.69 7.00 2.66
C ARG A 194 -6.29 6.71 4.03
N ASP A 195 -7.21 7.56 4.46
CA ASP A 195 -7.76 7.57 5.81
C ASP A 195 -9.12 6.84 5.87
N THR A 196 -9.62 6.32 4.76
CA THR A 196 -10.93 5.64 4.68
C THR A 196 -10.94 4.55 3.60
N ASN A 197 -12.07 3.85 3.49
CA ASN A 197 -12.35 2.95 2.38
C ASN A 197 -12.65 3.79 1.12
N GLN A 198 -12.23 3.29 -0.04
CA GLN A 198 -12.45 3.97 -1.32
C GLN A 198 -13.06 3.03 -2.36
N LEU A 199 -13.92 3.55 -3.24
CA LEU A 199 -14.26 2.90 -4.49
C LEU A 199 -13.08 3.11 -5.43
N TYR A 200 -12.41 2.04 -5.83
CA TYR A 200 -11.17 2.09 -6.61
C TYR A 200 -11.40 1.55 -8.02
N VAL A 201 -10.87 2.25 -9.01
CA VAL A 201 -10.75 1.74 -10.39
C VAL A 201 -9.33 2.00 -10.88
N GLY A 202 -8.63 0.94 -11.30
CA GLY A 202 -7.29 0.99 -11.88
C GLY A 202 -7.31 0.50 -13.32
N PHE A 203 -6.55 1.17 -14.18
CA PHE A 203 -6.40 0.89 -15.60
C PHE A 203 -4.99 0.32 -15.81
N PHE A 204 -4.89 -1.00 -15.90
CA PHE A 204 -3.62 -1.75 -16.05
C PHE A 204 -3.34 -2.00 -17.53
N LYS A 205 -2.38 -2.88 -17.84
CA LYS A 205 -2.00 -3.23 -19.21
C LYS A 205 -3.11 -3.97 -19.95
N ASP A 206 -3.60 -5.05 -19.37
CA ASP A 206 -4.53 -5.94 -20.07
C ASP A 206 -6.00 -5.71 -19.64
N GLU A 207 -6.20 -5.01 -18.52
CA GLU A 207 -7.48 -5.00 -17.84
C GLU A 207 -7.75 -3.72 -17.05
N ILE A 208 -9.03 -3.45 -16.87
CA ILE A 208 -9.55 -2.47 -15.92
C ILE A 208 -10.01 -3.23 -14.68
N VAL A 209 -9.42 -2.85 -13.56
CA VAL A 209 -9.64 -3.49 -12.26
C VAL A 209 -10.45 -2.56 -11.38
N PHE A 210 -11.47 -3.07 -10.71
CA PHE A 210 -12.27 -2.27 -9.80
C PHE A 210 -12.71 -3.04 -8.56
N ASP A 211 -12.68 -2.38 -7.41
CA ASP A 211 -13.04 -2.96 -6.11
C ASP A 211 -13.22 -1.89 -5.02
N ILE A 212 -13.59 -2.32 -3.81
CA ILE A 212 -13.40 -1.55 -2.58
C ILE A 212 -11.96 -1.70 -2.11
N TYR A 213 -11.28 -0.57 -1.85
CA TYR A 213 -9.91 -0.57 -1.37
C TYR A 213 -9.82 0.02 0.04
N GLU A 214 -9.16 -0.71 0.94
CA GLU A 214 -8.95 -0.30 2.33
C GLU A 214 -7.50 0.11 2.55
N HIS A 215 -7.21 1.41 2.41
CA HIS A 215 -5.83 1.88 2.50
C HIS A 215 -5.22 1.64 3.89
N ALA A 216 -6.04 1.61 4.95
CA ALA A 216 -5.60 1.42 6.33
C ALA A 216 -5.00 0.03 6.64
N THR A 217 -5.22 -0.96 5.77
CA THR A 217 -4.63 -2.31 5.88
C THR A 217 -3.64 -2.58 4.74
N LYS A 218 -3.48 -1.66 3.78
CA LYS A 218 -2.87 -1.92 2.46
C LYS A 218 -3.45 -3.15 1.76
N LYS A 219 -4.62 -3.63 2.19
CA LYS A 219 -5.33 -4.72 1.56
C LYS A 219 -6.46 -4.08 0.74
N PHE A 220 -6.63 -4.57 -0.49
CA PHE A 220 -7.93 -4.46 -1.14
C PHE A 220 -8.95 -5.11 -0.19
N GLY A 221 -10.18 -4.59 -0.11
CA GLY A 221 -11.17 -5.07 0.85
C GLY A 221 -11.26 -6.59 0.80
N THR A 222 -10.92 -7.25 1.91
CA THR A 222 -10.71 -8.71 2.04
C THR A 222 -9.56 -9.28 1.19
N ASN A 223 -8.93 -10.38 1.65
CA ASN A 223 -7.77 -11.01 1.00
C ASN A 223 -8.05 -11.34 -0.49
N LEU A 224 -7.64 -10.48 -1.42
CA LEU A 224 -7.92 -10.62 -2.85
C LEU A 224 -6.65 -10.45 -3.71
N LYS A 225 -5.81 -11.48 -3.71
CA LYS A 225 -5.04 -11.79 -4.92
C LYS A 225 -5.95 -12.41 -6.02
N THR A 226 -7.21 -12.76 -5.70
CA THR A 226 -8.07 -13.63 -6.53
C THR A 226 -9.50 -13.15 -6.84
N ALA A 227 -10.04 -12.07 -6.26
CA ALA A 227 -11.42 -11.62 -6.57
C ALA A 227 -11.55 -10.13 -6.89
N ARG A 228 -10.48 -9.53 -7.40
CA ARG A 228 -10.61 -8.25 -8.08
C ARG A 228 -11.48 -8.46 -9.31
N ARG A 229 -12.48 -7.60 -9.50
CA ARG A 229 -13.26 -7.61 -10.74
C ARG A 229 -12.42 -6.99 -11.84
N LYS A 230 -12.43 -7.64 -12.99
CA LYS A 230 -11.60 -7.33 -14.15
C LYS A 230 -12.49 -7.18 -15.37
N ILE A 231 -12.24 -6.16 -16.17
CA ILE A 231 -12.84 -5.99 -17.50
C ILE A 231 -11.67 -5.86 -18.48
N PRO A 232 -11.49 -6.81 -19.41
CA PRO A 232 -10.55 -6.65 -20.52
C PRO A 232 -10.84 -5.37 -21.31
N TYR A 233 -9.82 -4.72 -21.85
CA TYR A 233 -10.02 -3.47 -22.60
C TYR A 233 -10.91 -3.64 -23.81
N GLU A 234 -10.88 -4.81 -24.44
CA GLU A 234 -11.67 -5.17 -25.61
C GLU A 234 -13.17 -5.18 -25.29
N GLU A 235 -13.52 -5.50 -24.04
CA GLU A 235 -14.89 -5.50 -23.53
C GLU A 235 -15.30 -4.14 -22.97
N PHE A 236 -14.35 -3.21 -22.76
CA PHE A 236 -14.64 -1.94 -22.11
C PHE A 236 -15.34 -0.95 -23.05
N SER A 237 -16.65 -0.88 -22.89
CA SER A 237 -17.52 0.09 -23.53
C SER A 237 -18.46 0.75 -22.50
N GLU A 238 -19.60 1.28 -22.96
CA GLU A 238 -20.65 1.74 -22.03
C GLU A 238 -21.10 0.61 -21.08
N SER A 239 -21.12 -0.63 -21.55
CA SER A 239 -21.40 -1.82 -20.72
C SER A 239 -20.39 -2.01 -19.59
N GLY A 240 -19.11 -1.69 -19.83
CA GLY A 240 -18.06 -1.76 -18.82
C GLY A 240 -18.27 -0.74 -17.70
N LEU A 241 -18.66 0.49 -18.04
CA LEU A 241 -19.04 1.50 -17.04
C LEU A 241 -20.27 1.06 -16.24
N ILE A 242 -21.30 0.53 -16.91
CA ILE A 242 -22.51 0.03 -16.25
C ILE A 242 -22.14 -1.05 -15.22
N ARG A 243 -21.32 -2.03 -15.59
CA ARG A 243 -20.83 -3.09 -14.68
C ARG A 243 -20.12 -2.53 -13.43
N ILE A 244 -19.26 -1.51 -13.61
CA ILE A 244 -18.57 -0.84 -12.50
C ILE A 244 -19.57 -0.14 -11.58
N VAL A 245 -20.52 0.59 -12.17
CA VAL A 245 -21.54 1.34 -11.43
C VAL A 245 -22.48 0.40 -10.67
N GLU A 246 -22.95 -0.69 -11.28
CA GLU A 246 -23.79 -1.70 -10.63
C GLU A 246 -23.09 -2.31 -9.42
N PHE A 247 -21.82 -2.70 -9.57
CA PHE A 247 -21.04 -3.17 -8.44
C PHE A 247 -20.94 -2.14 -7.31
N PHE A 248 -20.60 -0.90 -7.64
CA PHE A 248 -20.46 0.14 -6.63
C PHE A 248 -21.80 0.56 -6.03
N LYS A 249 -22.93 0.36 -6.72
CA LYS A 249 -24.26 0.65 -6.18
C LYS A 249 -24.51 -0.13 -4.90
N ASP A 250 -24.10 -1.39 -4.87
CA ASP A 250 -24.26 -2.29 -3.71
C ASP A 250 -23.22 -2.04 -2.62
N LYS A 251 -22.12 -1.34 -2.94
CA LYS A 251 -20.98 -1.14 -2.05
C LYS A 251 -20.72 0.31 -1.65
N LYS A 252 -21.49 1.28 -2.17
CA LYS A 252 -21.25 2.71 -1.91
C LYS A 252 -21.34 3.09 -0.43
N GLU A 253 -22.06 2.34 0.40
CA GLU A 253 -22.11 2.61 1.84
C GLU A 253 -20.83 2.19 2.57
N GLU A 254 -20.01 1.32 1.97
CA GLU A 254 -18.72 0.87 2.54
C GLU A 254 -17.75 2.03 2.78
N ILE A 255 -17.77 3.04 1.91
CA ILE A 255 -16.88 4.21 2.04
C ILE A 255 -17.31 5.17 3.16
N PHE A 256 -18.54 5.03 3.67
CA PHE A 256 -19.09 5.85 4.76
C PHE A 256 -19.06 5.17 6.13
N LYS A 257 -18.72 3.87 6.22
CA LYS A 257 -18.72 3.10 7.48
C LYS A 257 -17.88 3.72 8.59
N LEU A 258 -16.77 4.37 8.23
CA LEU A 258 -15.84 4.97 9.20
C LEU A 258 -16.24 6.38 9.67
N ARG A 259 -17.35 6.93 9.14
CA ARG A 259 -17.80 8.29 9.43
C ARG A 259 -18.14 8.50 10.90
N ASN A 260 -18.89 7.57 11.50
CA ASN A 260 -19.31 7.67 12.90
C ASN A 260 -18.11 7.58 13.85
N LEU A 261 -17.24 6.59 13.63
CA LEU A 261 -15.98 6.43 14.37
C LEU A 261 -15.10 7.69 14.31
N LYS A 262 -15.00 8.32 13.14
CA LYS A 262 -14.26 9.57 12.99
C LYS A 262 -14.90 10.71 13.79
N LYS A 263 -16.23 10.83 13.75
CA LYS A 263 -16.97 11.87 14.48
C LYS A 263 -16.75 11.72 15.99
N GLU A 264 -16.91 10.52 16.53
CA GLU A 264 -16.66 10.20 17.94
C GLU A 264 -15.21 10.53 18.33
N LEU A 265 -14.25 10.18 17.47
CA LEU A 265 -12.84 10.50 17.68
C LEU A 265 -12.58 12.01 17.72
N ASP A 266 -13.19 12.77 16.82
CA ASP A 266 -12.99 14.21 16.75
C ASP A 266 -13.71 14.95 17.90
N GLU A 267 -14.85 14.44 18.37
CA GLU A 267 -15.53 14.91 19.59
C GLU A 267 -14.67 14.65 20.83
N THR A 268 -14.12 13.44 20.96
CA THR A 268 -13.19 13.08 22.03
C THR A 268 -11.97 14.01 22.05
N LYS A 269 -11.37 14.29 20.87
CA LYS A 269 -10.25 15.25 20.77
C LYS A 269 -10.64 16.67 21.16
N LYS A 270 -11.84 17.13 20.77
CA LYS A 270 -12.34 18.46 21.15
C LYS A 270 -12.54 18.56 22.66
N GLU A 271 -13.16 17.56 23.27
CA GLU A 271 -13.37 17.52 24.71
C GLU A 271 -12.05 17.48 25.48
N PHE A 272 -11.11 16.63 25.04
CA PHE A 272 -9.75 16.61 25.59
C PHE A 272 -9.10 17.99 25.49
N ASN A 273 -9.05 18.59 24.30
CA ASN A 273 -8.46 19.91 24.12
C ASN A 273 -9.14 20.99 24.96
N LYS A 274 -10.46 20.92 25.15
CA LYS A 274 -11.21 21.83 26.03
C LYS A 274 -10.80 21.66 27.50
N ARG A 275 -10.70 20.41 27.98
CA ARG A 275 -10.29 20.08 29.37
C ARG A 275 -8.84 20.48 29.68
N PHE A 276 -7.97 20.58 28.67
CA PHE A 276 -6.54 20.86 28.84
C PHE A 276 -6.07 22.21 28.29
N ARG A 277 -6.98 23.10 27.87
CA ARG A 277 -6.67 24.50 27.54
C ARG A 277 -6.12 25.23 28.78
N GLY A 278 -4.81 25.49 28.80
CA GLY A 278 -4.15 26.31 29.84
C GLY A 278 -3.01 25.63 30.61
N LYS A 279 -2.80 24.31 30.48
CA LYS A 279 -1.65 23.61 31.12
C LYS A 279 -0.43 23.62 30.18
N LYS A 280 0.80 23.73 30.73
CA LYS A 280 2.05 23.81 29.94
C LYS A 280 2.14 22.66 28.91
N ARG A 281 2.37 23.03 27.63
CA ARG A 281 2.38 22.15 26.43
C ARG A 281 3.24 20.87 26.55
N ASN A 282 4.28 20.87 27.39
CA ASN A 282 5.22 19.75 27.47
C ASN A 282 4.67 18.50 28.19
N ASN A 283 3.78 18.66 29.18
CA ASN A 283 3.11 17.52 29.84
C ASN A 283 1.89 17.04 29.05
N ILE A 284 1.28 17.93 28.27
CA ILE A 284 0.15 17.63 27.39
C ILE A 284 0.59 16.74 26.22
N ASN A 285 1.75 17.00 25.60
CA ASN A 285 2.23 16.15 24.51
C ASN A 285 2.54 14.71 24.98
N LYS A 286 3.09 14.53 26.18
CA LYS A 286 3.34 13.19 26.75
C LYS A 286 2.04 12.41 27.00
N LYS A 287 0.99 13.10 27.50
CA LYS A 287 -0.34 12.51 27.75
C LYS A 287 -1.17 12.33 26.48
N ILE A 288 -1.06 13.23 25.50
CA ILE A 288 -1.61 13.04 24.15
C ILE A 288 -0.94 11.86 23.48
N TYR A 289 0.39 11.68 23.58
CA TYR A 289 1.05 10.50 23.04
C TYR A 289 0.56 9.22 23.72
N SER A 290 0.35 9.22 25.05
CA SER A 290 -0.18 8.04 25.74
C SER A 290 -1.65 7.75 25.36
N GLU A 291 -2.52 8.75 25.30
CA GLU A 291 -3.94 8.57 24.97
C GLU A 291 -4.21 8.38 23.46
N GLN A 292 -3.40 8.99 22.59
CA GLN A 292 -3.36 8.68 21.16
C GLN A 292 -2.82 7.26 20.94
N SER A 293 -1.88 6.79 21.78
CA SER A 293 -1.52 5.37 21.82
C SER A 293 -2.70 4.52 22.29
N THR A 294 -3.53 5.00 23.23
CA THR A 294 -4.75 4.31 23.67
C THR A 294 -5.83 4.27 22.59
N ILE A 295 -6.06 5.35 21.84
CA ILE A 295 -7.01 5.39 20.71
C ILE A 295 -6.49 4.58 19.52
N ASN A 296 -5.19 4.66 19.21
CA ASN A 296 -4.57 3.79 18.23
C ASN A 296 -4.60 2.34 18.72
N SER A 297 -4.53 2.10 20.03
CA SER A 297 -4.72 0.79 20.64
C SER A 297 -6.17 0.34 20.53
N GLN A 298 -7.17 1.23 20.67
CA GLN A 298 -8.59 0.90 20.51
C GLN A 298 -8.93 0.62 19.05
N ALA A 299 -8.40 1.41 18.11
CA ALA A 299 -8.51 1.13 16.67
C ALA A 299 -7.73 -0.13 16.27
N GLN A 300 -6.58 -0.39 16.90
CA GLN A 300 -5.88 -1.67 16.78
C GLN A 300 -6.64 -2.80 17.47
N VAL A 301 -7.38 -2.56 18.55
CA VAL A 301 -8.18 -3.54 19.28
C VAL A 301 -9.36 -3.91 18.41
N ILE A 302 -10.13 -2.95 17.87
CA ILE A 302 -11.20 -3.22 16.90
C ILE A 302 -10.66 -3.99 15.69
N LYS A 303 -9.48 -3.62 15.17
CA LYS A 303 -8.82 -4.39 14.10
C LYS A 303 -8.42 -5.79 14.55
N ARG A 304 -7.80 -5.95 15.72
CA ARG A 304 -7.35 -7.22 16.29
C ARG A 304 -8.55 -8.12 16.57
N THR A 305 -9.66 -7.60 17.08
CA THR A 305 -10.92 -8.31 17.30
C THR A 305 -11.46 -8.86 15.98
N ASN A 306 -11.49 -8.05 14.91
CA ASN A 306 -11.90 -8.53 13.59
C ASN A 306 -10.98 -9.63 13.03
N TYR A 307 -9.66 -9.53 13.24
CA TYR A 307 -8.71 -10.56 12.81
C TYR A 307 -8.79 -11.82 13.67
N HIS A 308 -8.98 -11.68 14.98
CA HIS A 308 -9.15 -12.77 15.93
C HIS A 308 -10.42 -13.56 15.59
N HIS A 309 -11.55 -12.88 15.40
CA HIS A 309 -12.81 -13.49 14.92
C HIS A 309 -12.63 -14.17 13.55
N LYS A 310 -11.80 -13.61 12.66
CA LYS A 310 -11.54 -14.22 11.36
C LYS A 310 -10.73 -15.51 11.48
N ILE A 311 -9.65 -15.51 12.28
CA ILE A 311 -8.84 -16.70 12.55
C ILE A 311 -9.73 -17.77 13.19
N TYR A 312 -10.50 -17.38 14.20
CA TYR A 312 -11.49 -18.22 14.85
C TYR A 312 -12.44 -18.89 13.83
N ASN A 313 -13.15 -18.10 13.03
CA ASN A 313 -14.10 -18.65 12.05
C ASN A 313 -13.43 -19.52 10.98
N SER A 314 -12.21 -19.16 10.56
CA SER A 314 -11.47 -19.94 9.57
C SER A 314 -10.92 -21.27 10.08
N THR A 315 -10.85 -21.45 11.41
CA THR A 315 -10.26 -22.64 12.03
C THR A 315 -11.31 -23.52 12.72
N LYS A 316 -12.56 -23.05 12.82
CA LYS A 316 -13.66 -23.79 13.45
C LYS A 316 -13.86 -25.19 12.87
N GLU A 317 -13.98 -25.28 11.55
CA GLU A 317 -14.14 -26.57 10.83
C GLU A 317 -12.94 -27.50 11.07
N PHE A 318 -11.73 -26.95 11.14
CA PHE A 318 -10.55 -27.74 11.49
C PHE A 318 -10.68 -28.37 12.87
N PHE A 319 -11.10 -27.60 13.88
CA PHE A 319 -11.29 -28.11 15.23
C PHE A 319 -12.37 -29.18 15.30
N GLU A 320 -13.54 -28.92 14.71
CA GLU A 320 -14.67 -29.86 14.68
C GLU A 320 -14.31 -31.19 13.99
N ASN A 321 -13.41 -31.17 13.00
CA ASN A 321 -13.00 -32.38 12.26
C ASN A 321 -11.82 -33.13 12.90
N ASN A 322 -11.01 -32.49 13.75
CA ASN A 322 -9.75 -33.06 14.25
C ASN A 322 -9.74 -33.38 15.75
N PHE A 323 -10.73 -32.90 16.49
CA PHE A 323 -10.83 -33.06 17.94
C PHE A 323 -12.20 -33.65 18.30
N SER A 324 -12.24 -34.52 19.32
CA SER A 324 -13.47 -35.21 19.73
C SER A 324 -14.42 -34.29 20.50
N LYS A 325 -13.90 -33.23 21.14
CA LYS A 325 -14.68 -32.22 21.85
C LYS A 325 -14.00 -30.86 21.72
N CYS A 326 -14.78 -29.82 21.45
CA CYS A 326 -14.32 -28.43 21.40
C CYS A 326 -15.26 -27.54 22.21
N SER A 327 -14.69 -26.60 22.96
CA SER A 327 -15.39 -25.50 23.64
C SER A 327 -14.71 -24.19 23.24
N TYR A 328 -15.50 -23.14 23.02
CA TYR A 328 -15.04 -21.87 22.49
C TYR A 328 -15.42 -20.74 23.44
N GLU A 329 -14.49 -19.82 23.67
CA GLU A 329 -14.66 -18.67 24.59
C GLU A 329 -15.14 -19.08 26.00
N ASP A 330 -14.71 -20.25 26.46
CA ASP A 330 -15.15 -20.84 27.72
C ASP A 330 -14.12 -20.63 28.83
N SER A 331 -14.55 -19.93 29.87
CA SER A 331 -13.75 -19.65 31.07
C SER A 331 -12.44 -18.93 30.73
N ASN A 332 -12.54 -17.89 29.89
CA ASN A 332 -11.46 -17.01 29.43
C ASN A 332 -10.42 -17.62 28.48
N VAL A 333 -10.51 -18.91 28.12
CA VAL A 333 -9.64 -19.52 27.09
C VAL A 333 -10.31 -19.35 25.72
N ASP A 334 -9.56 -18.92 24.70
CA ASP A 334 -10.10 -18.78 23.34
C ASP A 334 -10.71 -20.09 22.83
N ILE A 335 -9.96 -21.20 22.89
CA ILE A 335 -10.45 -22.54 22.50
C ILE A 335 -9.90 -23.60 23.45
N THR A 336 -10.77 -24.48 23.94
CA THR A 336 -10.40 -25.71 24.64
C THR A 336 -10.80 -26.90 23.78
N ALA A 337 -9.90 -27.85 23.53
CA ALA A 337 -10.22 -29.02 22.73
C ALA A 337 -9.67 -30.31 23.33
N THR A 338 -10.30 -31.44 23.05
CA THR A 338 -9.88 -32.77 23.49
C THR A 338 -9.65 -33.67 22.28
N LYS A 339 -8.53 -34.39 22.26
CA LYS A 339 -8.20 -35.41 21.26
C LYS A 339 -7.40 -36.52 21.92
N ASP A 340 -7.80 -37.77 21.69
CA ASP A 340 -7.12 -38.95 22.24
C ASP A 340 -6.92 -38.86 23.78
N ASP A 341 -7.99 -38.47 24.48
CA ASP A 341 -8.02 -38.21 25.94
C ASP A 341 -7.05 -37.11 26.44
N LYS A 342 -6.42 -36.37 25.53
CA LYS A 342 -5.55 -35.24 25.86
C LYS A 342 -6.25 -33.91 25.73
N LEU A 343 -6.00 -33.02 26.69
CA LEU A 343 -6.59 -31.68 26.75
C LEU A 343 -5.63 -30.63 26.15
N TYR A 344 -6.17 -29.83 25.24
CA TYR A 344 -5.47 -28.74 24.57
C TYR A 344 -6.11 -27.40 24.94
N LEU A 345 -5.29 -26.42 25.32
CA LEU A 345 -5.69 -25.01 25.44
C LEU A 345 -5.04 -24.21 24.32
N PHE A 346 -5.85 -23.53 23.52
CA PHE A 346 -5.37 -22.68 22.44
C PHE A 346 -5.61 -21.21 22.77
N GLU A 347 -4.61 -20.39 22.46
CA GLU A 347 -4.70 -18.93 22.53
C GLU A 347 -4.34 -18.33 21.17
N ILE A 348 -5.27 -17.55 20.61
CA ILE A 348 -5.16 -16.97 19.28
C ILE A 348 -4.60 -15.55 19.40
N LYS A 349 -3.54 -15.25 18.65
CA LYS A 349 -3.03 -13.88 18.52
C LYS A 349 -2.94 -13.46 17.05
N PRO A 350 -3.60 -12.35 16.66
CA PRO A 350 -3.63 -11.89 15.27
C PRO A 350 -2.37 -11.06 14.92
N PHE A 351 -1.19 -11.50 15.37
CA PHE A 351 0.07 -10.83 15.07
C PHE A 351 0.79 -11.49 13.91
N ASP A 352 1.40 -10.66 13.05
CA ASP A 352 2.19 -11.13 11.92
C ASP A 352 3.55 -11.70 12.36
N ASP A 353 4.07 -11.30 13.53
CA ASP A 353 5.34 -11.79 14.07
C ASP A 353 5.10 -12.95 15.06
N PRO A 354 5.52 -14.19 14.75
CA PRO A 354 5.39 -15.35 15.63
C PRO A 354 5.97 -15.14 17.02
N LYS A 355 7.10 -14.43 17.13
CA LYS A 355 7.73 -14.15 18.42
C LYS A 355 6.84 -13.30 19.31
N TYR A 356 6.13 -12.33 18.74
CA TYR A 356 5.19 -11.50 19.48
C TYR A 356 3.91 -12.26 19.84
N THR A 357 3.43 -13.15 18.96
CA THR A 357 2.35 -14.11 19.27
C THR A 357 2.67 -14.94 20.49
N ILE A 358 3.81 -15.63 20.50
CA ILE A 358 4.25 -16.48 21.62
C ILE A 358 4.30 -15.65 22.91
N ARG A 359 4.98 -14.50 22.89
CA ARG A 359 5.11 -13.64 24.09
C ARG A 359 3.78 -13.16 24.65
N SER A 360 2.84 -12.81 23.77
CA SER A 360 1.55 -12.28 24.19
C SER A 360 0.58 -13.35 24.68
N ALA A 361 0.68 -14.59 24.18
CA ALA A 361 -0.22 -15.68 24.53
C ALA A 361 0.29 -16.52 25.73
N LEU A 362 1.62 -16.62 25.91
CA LEU A 362 2.22 -17.50 26.91
C LEU A 362 1.73 -17.20 28.34
N GLY A 363 1.67 -15.92 28.73
CA GLY A 363 1.22 -15.55 30.07
C GLY A 363 -0.21 -16.02 30.36
N GLN A 364 -1.12 -15.82 29.41
CA GLN A 364 -2.52 -16.23 29.54
C GLN A 364 -2.66 -17.76 29.60
N LEU A 365 -1.97 -18.49 28.72
CA LEU A 365 -2.02 -19.96 28.74
C LEU A 365 -1.48 -20.55 30.06
N ILE A 366 -0.42 -19.97 30.61
CA ILE A 366 0.12 -20.35 31.93
C ILE A 366 -0.88 -20.05 33.04
N GLU A 367 -1.50 -18.86 33.03
CA GLU A 367 -2.53 -18.47 33.99
C GLU A 367 -3.72 -19.44 33.96
N TYR A 368 -4.22 -19.80 32.77
CA TYR A 368 -5.30 -20.78 32.62
C TYR A 368 -4.92 -22.16 33.14
N TYR A 369 -3.67 -22.57 32.95
CA TYR A 369 -3.18 -23.86 33.42
C TYR A 369 -3.12 -23.92 34.96
N TYR A 370 -2.49 -22.94 35.62
CA TYR A 370 -2.27 -22.97 37.07
C TYR A 370 -3.44 -22.41 37.89
N GLU A 371 -4.03 -21.28 37.49
CA GLU A 371 -5.09 -20.63 38.25
C GLU A 371 -6.48 -21.13 37.85
N GLY A 372 -6.66 -21.46 36.57
CA GLY A 372 -7.93 -21.99 36.05
C GLY A 372 -8.19 -23.46 36.39
N ASN A 373 -7.25 -24.16 37.04
CA ASN A 373 -7.26 -25.60 37.31
C ASN A 373 -7.48 -26.47 36.04
N LYS A 374 -7.16 -25.93 34.85
CA LYS A 374 -7.24 -26.65 33.58
C LYS A 374 -5.90 -27.35 33.32
N LYS A 375 -5.68 -28.52 33.95
CA LYS A 375 -4.48 -29.36 33.76
C LYS A 375 -4.42 -29.94 32.34
N ALA A 376 -4.03 -29.10 31.39
CA ALA A 376 -3.94 -29.45 29.98
C ALA A 376 -2.63 -30.17 29.65
N ASP A 377 -2.70 -31.12 28.72
CA ASP A 377 -1.52 -31.77 28.15
C ASP A 377 -0.75 -30.82 27.22
N TYR A 378 -1.45 -29.90 26.56
CA TYR A 378 -0.87 -29.01 25.56
C TYR A 378 -1.32 -27.57 25.71
N LEU A 379 -0.35 -26.65 25.70
CA LEU A 379 -0.59 -25.22 25.57
C LEU A 379 -0.17 -24.78 24.16
N CYS A 380 -1.15 -24.27 23.40
CA CYS A 380 -1.04 -24.11 21.97
C CYS A 380 -1.16 -22.64 21.56
N PHE A 381 -0.14 -22.14 20.88
CA PHE A 381 -0.15 -20.81 20.28
C PHE A 381 -0.76 -20.88 18.88
N ILE A 382 -1.70 -19.99 18.54
CA ILE A 382 -2.18 -19.84 17.16
C ILE A 382 -1.80 -18.46 16.64
N GLY A 383 -0.94 -18.44 15.62
CA GLY A 383 -0.52 -17.23 14.90
C GLY A 383 -0.95 -17.20 13.43
N ILE A 384 -0.68 -16.09 12.77
CA ILE A 384 -1.00 -15.92 11.33
C ILE A 384 0.07 -16.56 10.44
N ASN A 385 1.33 -16.55 10.88
CA ASN A 385 2.48 -16.96 10.08
C ASN A 385 3.25 -18.11 10.74
N HIS A 386 3.93 -18.90 9.91
CA HIS A 386 4.93 -19.89 10.32
C HIS A 386 6.07 -19.24 11.14
N LEU A 387 6.70 -20.02 12.02
CA LEU A 387 7.78 -19.60 12.90
C LEU A 387 8.97 -19.03 12.10
N GLY A 388 9.38 -19.73 11.03
CA GLY A 388 10.51 -19.31 10.18
C GLY A 388 11.76 -19.04 11.01
N GLU A 389 12.34 -17.84 10.87
CA GLU A 389 13.52 -17.40 11.63
C GLU A 389 13.28 -17.35 13.16
N ASN A 390 12.02 -17.28 13.61
CA ASN A 390 11.67 -17.28 15.03
C ASN A 390 11.61 -18.67 15.66
N LYS A 391 11.88 -19.76 14.92
CA LYS A 391 11.88 -21.13 15.45
C LYS A 391 12.84 -21.29 16.64
N SER A 392 14.05 -20.73 16.53
CA SER A 392 15.04 -20.73 17.62
C SER A 392 14.53 -20.09 18.92
N TYR A 393 13.68 -19.07 18.82
CA TYR A 393 13.05 -18.45 19.98
C TYR A 393 11.99 -19.35 20.59
N PHE A 394 11.17 -20.01 19.77
CA PHE A 394 10.17 -20.96 20.25
C PHE A 394 10.82 -22.16 20.94
N ASP A 395 11.88 -22.73 20.36
CA ASP A 395 12.67 -23.83 20.95
C ASP A 395 13.26 -23.44 22.30
N TYR A 396 13.77 -22.20 22.42
CA TYR A 396 14.22 -21.66 23.68
C TYR A 396 13.10 -21.62 24.73
N VAL A 397 11.90 -21.20 24.36
CA VAL A 397 10.73 -21.21 25.27
C VAL A 397 10.35 -22.65 25.65
N LYS A 398 10.31 -23.61 24.72
CA LYS A 398 10.09 -25.04 25.02
C LYS A 398 11.10 -25.55 26.04
N LYS A 399 12.37 -25.17 25.89
CA LYS A 399 13.45 -25.57 26.81
C LYS A 399 13.24 -25.04 28.23
N ILE A 400 12.67 -23.85 28.40
CA ILE A 400 12.37 -23.28 29.72
C ILE A 400 11.31 -24.12 30.45
N PHE A 401 10.28 -24.57 29.74
CA PHE A 401 9.15 -25.32 30.30
C PHE A 401 9.27 -26.84 30.12
N LYS A 402 10.48 -27.35 29.87
CA LYS A 402 10.68 -28.78 29.54
C LYS A 402 10.32 -29.76 30.67
N ASP A 403 10.35 -29.29 31.91
CA ASP A 403 10.11 -30.09 33.11
C ASP A 403 8.66 -29.92 33.61
N GLU A 404 7.85 -29.12 32.92
CA GLU A 404 6.43 -28.97 33.21
C GLU A 404 5.62 -30.14 32.64
N PRO A 405 4.46 -30.47 33.23
CA PRO A 405 3.62 -31.60 32.81
C PRO A 405 2.86 -31.36 31.49
N PHE A 406 3.02 -30.19 30.85
CA PHE A 406 2.40 -29.85 29.58
C PHE A 406 3.45 -29.62 28.48
N GLU A 407 3.08 -29.83 27.22
CA GLU A 407 3.92 -29.49 26.07
C GLU A 407 3.43 -28.21 25.38
N LEU A 408 4.38 -27.38 24.95
CA LEU A 408 4.12 -26.20 24.12
C LEU A 408 4.09 -26.55 22.63
N LYS A 409 3.03 -26.12 21.94
CA LYS A 409 2.86 -26.27 20.48
C LYS A 409 2.58 -24.93 19.80
N TYR A 410 3.05 -24.76 18.58
CA TYR A 410 2.73 -23.58 17.75
C TYR A 410 2.00 -24.03 16.50
N PHE A 411 0.89 -23.36 16.20
CA PHE A 411 0.10 -23.54 15.01
C PHE A 411 0.02 -22.21 14.24
N TYR A 412 -0.02 -22.31 12.92
CA TYR A 412 -0.34 -21.16 12.07
C TYR A 412 -1.55 -21.45 11.19
N VAL A 413 -2.25 -20.39 10.80
CA VAL A 413 -3.42 -20.47 9.92
C VAL A 413 -2.98 -20.64 8.47
N ASP A 414 -3.36 -21.75 7.86
CA ASP A 414 -3.32 -21.92 6.41
C ASP A 414 -4.66 -21.45 5.83
N TYR A 415 -4.68 -20.22 5.31
CA TYR A 415 -5.89 -19.65 4.72
C TYR A 415 -6.32 -20.33 3.42
N ASP A 416 -5.41 -20.98 2.70
CA ASP A 416 -5.72 -21.65 1.45
C ASP A 416 -6.43 -22.97 1.72
N LYS A 417 -5.99 -23.69 2.76
CA LYS A 417 -6.62 -24.93 3.22
C LYS A 417 -7.73 -24.74 4.26
N ARG A 418 -7.99 -23.51 4.69
CA ARG A 418 -8.92 -23.16 5.78
C ARG A 418 -8.69 -24.02 7.03
N GLY A 419 -7.42 -24.14 7.43
CA GLY A 419 -7.04 -25.04 8.51
C GLY A 419 -5.88 -24.52 9.34
N LEU A 420 -5.53 -25.27 10.38
CA LEU A 420 -4.33 -25.05 11.17
C LEU A 420 -3.25 -26.06 10.78
N ILE A 421 -2.01 -25.59 10.72
CA ILE A 421 -0.84 -26.45 10.54
C ILE A 421 0.03 -26.30 11.79
N GLU A 422 0.36 -27.43 12.41
CA GLU A 422 1.35 -27.47 13.49
C GLU A 422 2.75 -27.22 12.91
N ASP A 423 3.42 -26.20 13.41
CA ASP A 423 4.76 -25.82 13.02
C ASP A 423 5.77 -26.58 13.90
N LYS A 424 6.30 -27.68 13.37
CA LYS A 424 7.20 -28.60 14.07
C LYS A 424 8.65 -28.15 14.02
#